data_AF-A0A434AAF0-F1
#
_entry.id   AF-A0A434AAF0-F1
#
_cell.length_a   1.000
_cell.length_b   1.000
_cell.length_c   1.000
_cell.angle_alpha   90.00
_cell.angle_beta   90.00
_cell.angle_gamma   90.00
#
_symmetry.space_group_name_H-M   'P 1'
#
loop_
_entity.id
_entity.type
_entity.pdbx_description
1 polymer ?
#
loop_
_entity_poly.entity_id
_entity_poly.type
_entity_poly.pdbx_seq_one_letter_code
_entity_poly.pdbx_strand_id
1 'polypeptide(L)'
;MKLVGFIREHNDIVESVAYESIFFNVKNNEETIINTTNYLNNGILVLAWMGYFKDLDNGDLIAPNSYYTDGSYIWPAYFSYYLKKYPNYKIDAEFLEHLTHISFNYHKIKISDKFRSELERQLSEKMRY
;
A
#
# COMPACT_ATOMS: atom_id res chain seq x y z
N MET A 1 7.10 -11.43 -4.21
CA MET A 1 6.62 -10.24 -3.48
C MET A 1 5.16 -10.45 -3.11
N LYS A 2 4.68 -9.86 -2.02
CA LYS A 2 3.25 -9.83 -1.68
C LYS A 2 2.67 -8.45 -2.00
N LEU A 3 1.41 -8.38 -2.44
CA LEU A 3 0.71 -7.12 -2.71
C LEU A 3 -0.27 -6.84 -1.57
N VAL A 4 -0.32 -5.61 -1.08
CA VAL A 4 -1.20 -5.21 0.02
C VAL A 4 -1.80 -3.82 -0.22
N GLY A 5 -3.03 -3.63 0.24
CA GLY A 5 -3.70 -2.34 0.20
C GLY A 5 -4.22 -1.93 -1.19
N PHE A 6 -4.30 -2.86 -2.15
CA PHE A 6 -4.84 -2.59 -3.48
C PHE A 6 -6.37 -2.62 -3.47
N ILE A 7 -6.97 -1.55 -3.99
CA ILE A 7 -8.41 -1.39 -4.15
C ILE A 7 -8.74 -1.55 -5.64
N ARG A 8 -9.73 -2.40 -5.97
CA ARG A 8 -10.04 -2.81 -7.35
C ARG A 8 -10.41 -1.64 -8.25
N GLU A 9 -11.11 -0.66 -7.70
CA GLU A 9 -11.58 0.53 -8.39
C GLU A 9 -10.43 1.50 -8.75
N HIS A 10 -9.25 1.37 -8.11
CA HIS A 10 -8.02 2.04 -8.53
C HIS A 10 -7.14 1.16 -9.40
N ASN A 11 -7.06 -0.13 -9.06
CA ASN A 11 -6.18 -1.10 -9.71
C ASN A 11 -6.89 -2.45 -9.87
N ASP A 12 -7.27 -2.78 -11.10
CA ASP A 12 -7.91 -4.05 -11.43
C ASP A 12 -6.87 -5.17 -11.59
N ILE A 13 -6.36 -5.65 -10.46
CA ILE A 13 -5.44 -6.79 -10.37
C ILE A 13 -6.03 -7.90 -9.51
N VAL A 14 -5.55 -9.13 -9.67
CA VAL A 14 -6.06 -10.31 -8.93
C VAL A 14 -6.00 -10.12 -7.41
N GLU A 15 -4.97 -9.46 -6.90
CA GLU A 15 -4.77 -9.21 -5.48
C GLU A 15 -5.59 -8.04 -4.91
N SER A 16 -6.35 -7.32 -5.75
CA SER A 16 -7.14 -6.19 -5.29
C SER A 16 -8.48 -6.61 -4.68
N VAL A 17 -8.89 -5.86 -3.67
CA VAL A 17 -10.19 -6.02 -3.01
C VAL A 17 -11.14 -4.91 -3.44
N ALA A 18 -12.44 -5.21 -3.53
CA ALA A 18 -13.44 -4.18 -3.80
C ALA A 18 -13.46 -3.12 -2.68
N TYR A 19 -13.68 -1.86 -3.04
CA TYR A 19 -13.66 -0.73 -2.11
C TYR A 19 -14.59 -0.95 -0.92
N GLU A 20 -15.81 -1.41 -1.16
CA GLU A 20 -16.78 -1.71 -0.11
C GLU A 20 -16.32 -2.79 0.89
N SER A 21 -15.43 -3.68 0.46
CA SER A 21 -14.92 -4.81 1.26
C SER A 21 -13.72 -4.45 2.13
N ILE A 22 -13.16 -3.24 2.00
CA ILE A 22 -12.04 -2.79 2.84
C ILE A 22 -12.51 -2.43 4.25
N PHE A 23 -13.80 -2.18 4.45
CA PHE A 23 -14.31 -1.73 5.74
C PHE A 23 -14.61 -2.93 6.65
N PHE A 24 -14.19 -2.83 7.91
CA PHE A 24 -14.53 -3.80 8.94
C PHE A 24 -15.34 -3.16 10.08
N ASN A 25 -15.98 -3.99 10.89
CA ASN A 25 -16.81 -3.53 12.02
C ASN A 25 -15.98 -3.05 13.21
N VAL A 26 -14.69 -3.42 13.25
CA VAL A 26 -13.77 -3.07 14.33
C VAL A 26 -12.80 -2.00 13.83
N LYS A 27 -12.64 -0.92 14.61
CA LYS A 27 -11.63 0.11 14.35
C LYS A 27 -10.26 -0.42 14.75
N ASN A 28 -9.26 -0.14 13.94
CA ASN A 28 -7.87 -0.28 14.35
C ASN A 28 -7.59 0.69 15.50
N ASN A 29 -6.65 0.32 16.37
CA ASN A 29 -6.16 1.26 17.37
C ASN A 29 -5.38 2.40 16.66
N GLU A 30 -5.44 3.60 17.25
CA GLU A 30 -4.85 4.81 16.65
C GLU A 30 -3.34 4.68 16.44
N GLU A 31 -2.63 4.10 17.41
CA GLU A 31 -1.20 3.84 17.33
C GLU A 31 -0.83 2.97 16.12
N THR A 32 -1.62 1.93 15.81
CA THR A 32 -1.41 1.06 14.65
C THR A 32 -1.59 1.83 13.36
N ILE A 33 -2.59 2.71 13.27
CA ILE A 33 -2.77 3.57 12.08
C ILE A 33 -1.58 4.51 11.92
N ILE A 34 -1.15 5.18 12.99
CA ILE A 34 -0.01 6.11 12.96
C ILE A 34 1.27 5.38 12.54
N ASN A 35 1.60 4.26 13.19
CA ASN A 35 2.82 3.51 12.92
C ASN A 35 2.81 2.90 11.51
N THR A 36 1.68 2.32 11.08
CA THR A 36 1.54 1.75 9.73
C THR A 36 1.67 2.82 8.67
N THR A 37 0.94 3.94 8.80
CA THR A 37 0.99 5.00 7.78
C THR A 37 2.36 5.67 7.72
N ASN A 38 3.03 5.85 8.85
CA ASN A 38 4.42 6.34 8.88
C ASN A 38 5.37 5.39 8.16
N TYR A 39 5.23 4.07 8.39
CA TYR A 39 6.00 3.06 7.68
C TYR A 39 5.76 3.10 6.16
N LEU A 40 4.50 3.09 5.74
CA LEU A 40 4.11 3.09 4.32
C LEU A 40 4.64 4.32 3.57
N ASN A 41 4.64 5.50 4.20
CA ASN A 41 5.10 6.75 3.60
C ASN A 41 6.64 6.81 3.42
N ASN A 42 7.38 5.94 4.10
CA ASN A 42 8.84 5.85 4.03
C ASN A 42 9.33 4.61 3.22
N GLY A 43 8.43 3.98 2.46
CA GLY A 43 8.80 2.89 1.54
C GLY A 43 9.67 3.37 0.38
N ILE A 44 10.35 2.43 -0.28
CA ILE A 44 11.13 2.71 -1.48
C ILE A 44 10.21 2.72 -2.70
N LEU A 45 10.25 3.80 -3.48
CA LEU A 45 9.46 3.92 -4.71
C LEU A 45 9.86 2.83 -5.73
N VAL A 46 8.91 2.01 -6.18
CA VAL A 46 9.15 0.96 -7.18
C VAL A 46 8.75 1.42 -8.57
N LEU A 47 7.52 1.91 -8.70
CA LEU A 47 6.92 2.25 -9.98
C LEU A 47 6.09 3.52 -9.81
N ALA A 48 6.14 4.40 -10.80
CA ALA A 48 5.30 5.59 -10.85
C ALA A 48 4.90 5.90 -12.29
N TRP A 49 3.68 6.39 -12.45
CA TRP A 49 3.10 6.80 -13.72
C TRP A 49 2.71 8.27 -13.65
N MET A 50 2.58 8.91 -14.82
CA MET A 50 2.00 10.25 -14.87
C MET A 50 0.53 10.19 -14.45
N GLY A 51 0.18 10.84 -13.34
CA GLY A 51 -1.19 10.93 -12.88
C GLY A 51 -1.31 10.88 -11.36
N TYR A 52 -2.55 10.95 -10.91
CA TYR A 52 -2.93 10.91 -9.51
C TYR A 52 -4.09 9.95 -9.32
N PHE A 53 -4.08 9.24 -8.21
CA PHE A 53 -5.26 8.56 -7.72
C PHE A 53 -6.27 9.58 -7.20
N LYS A 54 -7.54 9.27 -7.43
CA LYS A 54 -8.66 10.04 -6.93
C LYS A 54 -9.29 9.33 -5.73
N ASP A 55 -9.86 10.08 -4.82
CA ASP A 55 -10.70 9.52 -3.77
C ASP A 55 -11.96 8.92 -4.40
N LEU A 56 -12.38 7.74 -3.94
CA LEU A 56 -13.58 7.08 -4.44
C LEU A 56 -14.87 7.71 -3.93
N ASP A 57 -14.82 8.49 -2.83
CA ASP A 57 -16.04 9.08 -2.27
C ASP A 57 -16.36 10.46 -2.85
N ASN A 58 -15.35 11.29 -3.13
CA ASN A 58 -15.54 12.68 -3.57
C ASN A 58 -14.79 13.04 -4.88
N GLY A 59 -13.92 12.17 -5.40
CA GLY A 59 -13.15 12.41 -6.62
C GLY A 59 -11.92 13.32 -6.47
N ASP A 60 -11.58 13.76 -5.26
CA ASP A 60 -10.42 14.63 -5.00
C ASP A 60 -9.10 13.91 -5.28
N LEU A 61 -8.03 14.64 -5.65
CA LEU A 61 -6.71 14.05 -5.85
C LEU A 61 -6.08 13.70 -4.49
N ILE A 62 -5.72 12.43 -4.27
CA ILE A 62 -5.28 11.94 -2.95
C ILE A 62 -3.82 11.51 -2.90
N ALA A 63 -3.27 10.99 -4.01
CA ALA A 63 -1.91 10.50 -4.06
C ALA A 63 -1.41 10.44 -5.51
N PRO A 64 -0.10 10.59 -5.76
CA PRO A 64 0.47 10.29 -7.09
C PRO A 64 0.21 8.83 -7.47
N ASN A 65 0.12 8.53 -8.77
CA ASN A 65 0.03 7.16 -9.26
C ASN A 65 1.37 6.43 -9.10
N SER A 66 1.67 6.04 -7.87
CA SER A 66 2.93 5.42 -7.47
C SER A 66 2.74 4.25 -6.50
N TYR A 67 3.75 3.38 -6.49
CA TYR A 67 3.79 2.15 -5.71
C TYR A 67 5.12 2.06 -4.99
N TYR A 68 5.09 1.62 -3.74
CA TYR A 68 6.23 1.58 -2.84
C TYR A 68 6.46 0.17 -2.31
N THR A 69 7.65 -0.10 -1.81
CA THR A 69 8.04 -1.41 -1.26
C THR A 69 8.96 -1.29 -0.07
N ASP A 70 8.98 -2.33 0.76
CA ASP A 70 10.04 -2.62 1.72
C ASP A 70 10.99 -3.75 1.27
N GLY A 71 10.76 -4.31 0.08
CA GLY A 71 11.44 -5.49 -0.46
C GLY A 71 10.66 -6.81 -0.31
N SER A 72 9.66 -6.86 0.58
CA SER A 72 8.81 -8.03 0.82
C SER A 72 7.38 -7.81 0.30
N TYR A 73 6.84 -6.64 0.60
CA TYR A 73 5.51 -6.18 0.23
C TYR A 73 5.59 -5.01 -0.75
N ILE A 74 4.60 -4.89 -1.62
CA ILE A 74 4.35 -3.71 -2.44
C ILE A 74 2.95 -3.18 -2.11
N TRP A 75 2.84 -1.87 -2.03
CA TRP A 75 1.58 -1.18 -1.79
C TRP A 75 1.45 0.09 -2.64
N PRO A 76 0.22 0.51 -2.96
CA PRO A 76 -0.05 1.75 -3.66
C PRO A 76 0.04 2.96 -2.71
N ALA A 77 0.35 4.14 -3.26
CA ALA A 77 0.46 5.39 -2.51
C ALA A 77 -0.81 5.75 -1.73
N TYR A 78 -1.99 5.46 -2.31
CA TYR A 78 -3.27 5.75 -1.68
C TYR A 78 -3.55 4.90 -0.44
N PHE A 79 -2.83 3.81 -0.21
CA PHE A 79 -3.10 2.92 0.93
C PHE A 79 -2.96 3.67 2.26
N SER A 80 -1.90 4.46 2.40
CA SER A 80 -1.67 5.33 3.57
C SER A 80 -2.78 6.36 3.75
N TYR A 81 -3.32 6.91 2.66
CA TYR A 81 -4.44 7.85 2.69
C TYR A 81 -5.70 7.20 3.24
N TYR A 82 -6.11 6.05 2.70
CA TYR A 82 -7.34 5.38 3.15
C TYR A 82 -7.26 4.87 4.59
N LEU A 83 -6.08 4.44 5.06
CA LEU A 83 -5.89 4.08 6.47
C LEU A 83 -6.10 5.27 7.42
N LYS A 84 -5.67 6.48 7.03
CA LYS A 84 -5.88 7.70 7.82
C LYS A 84 -7.34 8.15 7.76
N LYS A 85 -7.96 8.08 6.59
CA LYS A 85 -9.37 8.47 6.37
C LYS A 85 -10.33 7.53 7.11
N TYR A 86 -10.02 6.24 7.12
CA TYR A 86 -10.89 5.20 7.64
C TYR A 86 -10.20 4.35 8.72
N PRO A 87 -10.39 4.68 10.00
CA PRO A 87 -9.85 3.90 11.11
C PRO A 87 -10.30 2.44 11.12
N ASN A 88 -11.40 2.11 10.45
CA ASN A 88 -11.94 0.76 10.30
C ASN A 88 -11.54 0.07 8.98
N TYR A 89 -10.56 0.61 8.25
CA TYR A 89 -9.96 -0.06 7.10
C TYR A 89 -9.27 -1.36 7.55
N LYS A 90 -9.59 -2.48 6.90
CA LYS A 90 -9.04 -3.79 7.16
C LYS A 90 -7.60 -3.88 6.67
N ILE A 91 -6.66 -3.97 7.60
CA ILE A 91 -5.25 -4.26 7.31
C ILE A 91 -5.09 -5.78 7.19
N ASP A 92 -4.35 -6.24 6.17
CA ASP A 92 -4.01 -7.65 6.04
C ASP A 92 -3.24 -8.15 7.27
N ALA A 93 -3.64 -9.31 7.80
CA ALA A 93 -3.12 -9.82 9.07
C ALA A 93 -1.65 -10.24 8.96
N GLU A 94 -1.25 -10.86 7.85
CA GLU A 94 0.15 -11.25 7.61
C GLU A 94 1.04 -10.01 7.42
N PHE A 95 0.51 -8.97 6.78
CA PHE A 95 1.20 -7.69 6.67
C PHE A 95 1.38 -7.02 8.04
N LEU A 96 0.34 -6.98 8.87
CA LEU A 96 0.43 -6.39 10.21
C LEU A 96 1.39 -7.16 11.12
N GLU A 97 1.40 -8.49 11.04
CA GLU A 97 2.36 -9.34 11.75
C GLU A 97 3.79 -9.03 11.29
N HIS A 98 4.03 -8.91 9.98
CA HIS A 98 5.32 -8.50 9.43
C HIS A 98 5.77 -7.14 9.97
N LEU A 99 4.90 -6.13 9.94
CA LEU A 99 5.19 -4.80 10.48
C LEU A 99 5.53 -4.84 11.96
N THR A 100 4.80 -5.66 12.73
CA THR A 100 5.03 -5.82 14.17
C THR A 100 6.36 -6.50 14.45
N HIS A 101 6.72 -7.54 13.69
CA HIS A 101 7.99 -8.26 13.81
C HIS A 101 9.20 -7.35 13.55
N ILE A 102 9.09 -6.41 12.61
CA ILE A 102 10.13 -5.40 12.36
C ILE A 102 9.98 -4.13 13.22
N SER A 103 9.01 -4.12 14.15
CA SER A 103 8.68 -2.99 15.02
C SER A 103 8.43 -1.69 14.26
N PHE A 104 7.77 -1.78 13.10
CA PHE A 104 7.48 -0.65 12.20
C PHE A 104 8.73 0.17 11.79
N ASN A 105 9.92 -0.43 11.86
CA ASN A 105 11.17 0.29 11.65
C ASN A 105 11.50 0.42 10.15
N TYR A 106 11.02 1.52 9.55
CA TYR A 106 11.27 1.83 8.14
C TYR A 106 12.75 2.13 7.81
N HIS A 107 13.60 2.48 8.79
CA HIS A 107 15.03 2.70 8.54
C HIS A 107 15.79 1.42 8.17
N LYS A 108 15.18 0.25 8.43
CA LYS A 108 15.73 -1.05 8.01
C LYS A 108 15.40 -1.39 6.56
N ILE A 109 14.53 -0.63 5.90
CA ILE A 109 14.18 -0.86 4.50
C ILE A 109 15.41 -0.58 3.65
N LYS A 110 15.98 -1.65 3.09
CA LYS A 110 17.13 -1.59 2.19
C LYS A 110 16.95 -2.65 1.11
N ILE A 111 16.84 -2.19 -0.12
CA ILE A 111 16.82 -3.05 -1.31
C ILE A 111 17.92 -2.60 -2.25
N SER A 112 18.53 -3.55 -2.97
CA SER A 112 19.49 -3.22 -4.02
C SER A 112 18.77 -2.70 -5.26
N ASP A 113 19.44 -1.86 -6.07
CA ASP A 113 18.86 -1.36 -7.31
C ASP A 113 18.48 -2.50 -8.27
N LYS A 114 19.32 -3.55 -8.36
CA LYS A 114 19.01 -4.75 -9.14
C LYS A 114 17.71 -5.41 -8.69
N PHE A 115 17.50 -5.54 -7.39
CA PHE A 115 16.28 -6.14 -6.86
C PHE A 115 15.07 -5.23 -7.06
N ARG A 116 15.24 -3.91 -6.87
CA ARG A 116 14.21 -2.90 -7.16
C ARG A 116 13.72 -2.97 -8.61
N SER A 117 14.64 -3.03 -9.58
CA SER A 117 14.29 -3.15 -11.01
C SER A 117 13.54 -4.45 -11.32
N GLU A 118 13.85 -5.54 -10.61
CA GLU A 118 13.12 -6.80 -10.76
C GLU A 118 11.69 -6.70 -10.20
N LEU A 119 11.51 -6.05 -9.04
CA LEU A 119 10.18 -5.76 -8.49
C LEU A 119 9.36 -4.85 -9.41
N GLU A 120 10.00 -3.83 -9.99
CA GLU A 120 9.38 -2.94 -10.97
C GLU A 120 8.87 -3.70 -12.20
N ARG A 121 9.70 -4.61 -12.75
CA ARG A 121 9.32 -5.46 -13.88
C ARG A 121 8.12 -6.35 -13.53
N GLN A 122 8.18 -7.05 -12.40
CA GLN A 122 7.10 -7.93 -11.95
C GLN A 122 5.78 -7.18 -11.71
N LEU A 123 5.85 -6.00 -11.08
CA LEU A 123 4.68 -5.18 -10.83
C LEU A 123 4.09 -4.65 -12.15
N SER A 124 4.94 -4.21 -13.08
CA SER A 124 4.52 -3.72 -14.39
C SER A 124 3.81 -4.79 -15.20
N GLU A 125 4.26 -6.05 -15.13
CA GLU A 125 3.59 -7.19 -15.80
C GLU A 125 2.21 -7.47 -15.21
N LYS A 126 2.03 -7.32 -13.90
CA LYS A 126 0.72 -7.48 -13.24
C LYS A 126 -0.26 -6.36 -13.56
N MET A 127 0.23 -5.14 -13.74
CA MET A 127 -0.58 -3.95 -14.05
C MET A 127 -0.98 -3.85 -15.53
N ARG A 128 -0.49 -4.76 -16.39
CA ARG A 128 -0.83 -4.82 -17.82
C ARG A 128 -2.01 -5.77 -18.02
N TYR A 129 -3.21 -5.28 -17.75
CA TYR A 129 -4.47 -5.82 -18.27
C TYR A 129 -5.41 -4.67 -18.63
#